data_AF-A0A1V1NUH1-F1
#
_entry.id   AF-A0A1V1NUH1-F1
#
_cell.length_a   1.000
_cell.length_b   1.000
_cell.length_c   1.000
_cell.angle_alpha   90.00
_cell.angle_beta   90.00
_cell.angle_gamma   90.00
#
_symmetry.space_group_name_H-M   'P 1'
#
loop_
_entity.id
_entity.type
_entity.pdbx_description
1 polymer ?
#
loop_
_entity_poly.entity_id
_entity_poly.type
_entity_poly.pdbx_seq_one_letter_code
_entity_poly.pdbx_strand_id
1 'polypeptide(L)'
;MNRKESRITSLEQSVSQLNTQVNQLNSDIASKSEEIQTLSDNIAATIEKYGRYTTHLQPGWYLIGGINATITPKTIPENAIEQMYAYKNYAYEPVTQFTPGGGYWIKNSHSL
;
A
#
# COMPACT_ATOMS: atom_id res chain seq x y z
N MET A 1 5.92 61.72 19.36
CA MET A 1 5.00 60.59 19.19
C MET A 1 4.50 60.16 20.57
N ASN A 2 3.19 59.98 20.79
CA ASN A 2 2.65 59.61 22.11
C ASN A 2 2.59 58.07 22.25
N ARG A 3 2.47 57.56 23.49
CA ARG A 3 2.44 56.12 23.79
C ARG A 3 1.34 55.34 23.06
N LYS A 4 0.18 55.95 22.80
CA LYS A 4 -0.92 55.32 22.05
C LYS A 4 -0.56 55.19 20.57
N GLU A 5 0.04 56.22 20.00
CA GLU A 5 0.51 56.23 18.60
C GLU A 5 1.53 55.12 18.34
N SER A 6 2.52 54.94 19.23
CA SER A 6 3.50 53.86 19.11
C SER A 6 2.87 52.46 19.19
N ARG A 7 1.81 52.29 19.99
CA ARG A 7 1.07 51.02 20.08
C ARG A 7 0.26 50.75 18.82
N ILE A 8 -0.35 51.79 18.22
CA ILE A 8 -1.08 51.67 16.96
C ILE A 8 -0.14 51.19 15.86
N THR A 9 1.01 51.86 15.68
CA THR A 9 2.00 51.46 14.68
C THR A 9 2.51 50.03 14.87
N SER A 10 2.75 49.61 16.12
CA SER A 10 3.18 48.24 16.40
C SER A 10 2.09 47.21 16.09
N LEU A 11 0.82 47.49 16.38
CA LEU A 11 -0.29 46.60 16.05
C LEU A 11 -0.50 46.49 14.54
N GLU A 12 -0.37 47.60 13.80
CA GLU A 12 -0.46 47.61 12.34
C GLU A 12 0.64 46.75 11.70
N GLN A 13 1.87 46.83 12.21
CA GLN A 13 2.98 45.97 11.79
C GLN A 13 2.67 44.49 12.03
N SER A 14 2.17 44.14 13.22
CA SER A 14 1.79 42.76 13.55
C SER A 14 0.67 42.23 12.65
N VAL A 15 -0.35 43.04 12.35
CA VAL A 15 -1.44 42.65 11.43
C VAL A 15 -0.91 42.42 10.02
N SER A 16 -0.02 43.29 9.54
CA SER A 16 0.63 43.12 8.23
C SER A 16 1.44 41.82 8.16
N GLN A 17 2.23 41.53 9.20
CA GLN A 17 3.00 40.29 9.31
C GLN A 17 2.10 39.04 9.34
N LEU A 18 1.04 39.06 10.15
CA LEU A 18 0.06 37.97 10.22
C LEU A 18 -0.61 37.74 8.86
N ASN A 19 -0.93 38.80 8.13
CA ASN A 19 -1.52 38.68 6.80
C ASN A 19 -0.56 38.04 5.79
N THR A 20 0.72 38.41 5.82
CA THR A 20 1.76 37.74 5.01
C THR A 20 1.88 36.27 5.37
N GLN A 21 1.86 35.93 6.66
CA GLN A 21 1.94 34.54 7.12
C GLN A 21 0.74 33.71 6.66
N VAL A 22 -0.49 34.26 6.74
CA VAL A 22 -1.70 33.58 6.25
C VAL A 22 -1.63 33.31 4.76
N ASN A 23 -1.15 34.28 3.96
CA ASN A 23 -1.00 34.10 2.52
C ASN A 23 0.04 33.02 2.18
N GLN A 24 1.14 32.97 2.93
CA GLN A 24 2.14 31.91 2.77
C GLN A 24 1.55 30.54 3.12
N LEU A 25 0.85 30.41 4.24
CA LEU A 25 0.21 29.16 4.64
C LEU A 25 -0.81 28.68 3.61
N ASN A 26 -1.57 29.58 3.00
CA ASN A 26 -2.49 29.23 1.93
C ASN A 26 -1.78 28.70 0.69
N SER A 27 -0.65 29.30 0.31
CA SER A 27 0.20 28.82 -0.78
C SER A 27 0.77 27.43 -0.48
N ASP A 28 1.24 27.22 0.76
CA ASP A 28 1.82 25.95 1.19
C ASP A 28 0.78 24.83 1.23
N ILE A 29 -0.46 25.13 1.66
CA ILE A 29 -1.58 24.18 1.66
C ILE A 29 -1.92 23.76 0.23
N ALA A 30 -1.96 24.70 -0.72
CA ALA A 30 -2.24 24.39 -2.12
C ALA A 30 -1.19 23.43 -2.70
N SER A 31 0.10 23.75 -2.52
CA SER A 31 1.20 22.89 -2.97
C SER A 31 1.18 21.51 -2.32
N LYS A 32 0.93 21.41 -1.00
CA LYS A 32 0.80 20.13 -0.31
C LYS A 32 -0.39 19.30 -0.78
N SER A 33 -1.48 19.96 -1.17
CA SER A 33 -2.67 19.26 -1.69
C SER A 33 -2.36 18.63 -3.06
N GLU A 34 -1.62 19.32 -3.92
CA GLU A 34 -1.13 18.77 -5.19
C GLU A 34 -0.17 17.59 -4.99
N GLU A 35 0.73 17.69 -4.00
CA GLU A 35 1.65 16.60 -3.64
C GLU A 35 0.88 15.35 -3.17
N ILE A 36 -0.13 15.52 -2.31
CA ILE A 36 -1.01 14.43 -1.84
C ILE A 36 -1.75 13.77 -3.02
N GLN A 37 -2.26 14.57 -3.95
CA GLN A 37 -2.95 14.02 -5.13
C GLN A 37 -1.99 13.17 -5.97
N THR A 38 -0.79 13.70 -6.23
CA THR A 38 0.26 12.99 -6.98
C THR A 38 0.67 11.68 -6.30
N LEU A 39 0.84 11.70 -4.97
CA LEU A 39 1.13 10.51 -4.17
C LEU A 39 0.00 9.48 -4.26
N SER A 40 -1.25 9.93 -4.22
CA SER A 40 -2.43 9.08 -4.32
C SER A 40 -2.50 8.37 -5.68
N ASP A 41 -2.26 9.11 -6.76
CA ASP A 41 -2.23 8.55 -8.12
C ASP A 41 -1.09 7.53 -8.28
N ASN A 42 0.09 7.82 -7.72
CA ASN A 42 1.22 6.90 -7.72
C ASN A 42 0.94 5.61 -6.93
N ILE A 43 0.23 5.71 -5.80
CA ILE A 43 -0.22 4.55 -5.03
C ILE A 43 -1.20 3.73 -5.86
N ALA A 44 -2.18 4.35 -6.51
CA ALA A 44 -3.14 3.65 -7.36
C ALA A 44 -2.45 2.89 -8.51
N ALA A 45 -1.52 3.54 -9.21
CA ALA A 45 -0.72 2.92 -10.27
C ALA A 45 0.16 1.77 -9.75
N THR A 46 0.70 1.91 -8.54
CA THR A 46 1.47 0.84 -7.87
C THR A 46 0.57 -0.35 -7.55
N ILE A 47 -0.63 -0.12 -7.03
CA ILE A 47 -1.62 -1.18 -6.78
C ILE A 47 -2.01 -1.88 -8.08
N GLU A 48 -2.23 -1.16 -9.17
CA GLU A 48 -2.53 -1.78 -10.47
C GLU A 48 -1.36 -2.65 -10.97
N LYS A 49 -0.14 -2.12 -10.89
CA LYS A 49 1.07 -2.80 -11.35
C LYS A 49 1.36 -4.08 -10.55
N TYR A 50 1.22 -4.04 -9.22
CA TYR A 50 1.56 -5.15 -8.33
C TYR A 50 0.35 -6.00 -7.90
N GLY A 51 -0.89 -5.55 -8.14
CA GLY A 51 -2.11 -6.33 -7.90
C GLY A 51 -2.18 -7.62 -8.72
N ARG A 52 -1.40 -7.70 -9.81
CA ARG A 52 -1.27 -8.89 -10.66
C ARG A 52 -0.55 -10.08 -9.99
N TYR A 53 0.04 -9.89 -8.80
CA TYR A 53 0.61 -10.99 -8.00
C TYR A 53 -0.39 -11.59 -6.99
N THR A 54 -1.59 -11.01 -6.88
CA THR A 54 -2.66 -11.51 -6.03
C THR A 54 -3.80 -12.02 -6.89
N THR A 55 -4.36 -13.15 -6.53
CA THR A 55 -5.56 -13.70 -7.19
C THR A 55 -6.55 -14.10 -6.13
N HIS A 56 -7.84 -13.87 -6.42
CA HIS A 56 -8.91 -14.28 -5.55
C HIS A 56 -9.31 -15.72 -5.89
N LEU A 57 -9.16 -16.61 -4.92
CA LEU A 57 -9.52 -18.02 -5.06
C LEU A 57 -10.81 -18.28 -4.27
N GLN A 58 -11.75 -18.94 -4.93
CA GLN A 58 -12.92 -19.52 -4.25
C GLN A 58 -12.47 -20.78 -3.47
N PRO A 59 -13.30 -21.34 -2.59
CA PRO A 59 -13.00 -22.63 -1.99
C PRO A 59 -12.82 -23.71 -3.07
N GLY A 60 -11.72 -24.45 -3.02
CA GLY A 60 -11.42 -25.47 -4.02
C GLY A 60 -9.94 -25.84 -4.13
N TRP A 61 -9.66 -26.69 -5.11
CA TRP A 61 -8.32 -27.13 -5.47
C TRP A 61 -7.79 -26.33 -6.66
N TYR A 62 -6.55 -25.87 -6.56
CA TYR A 62 -5.89 -25.10 -7.61
C TYR A 62 -4.49 -25.65 -7.88
N LEU A 63 -4.12 -25.67 -9.16
CA LEU A 63 -2.75 -25.97 -9.59
C LEU A 63 -2.00 -24.66 -9.79
N ILE A 64 -0.94 -24.45 -9.02
CA ILE A 64 -0.04 -23.31 -9.14
C ILE A 64 1.31 -23.80 -9.68
N GLY A 65 1.84 -23.11 -10.69
CA GLY A 65 3.15 -23.40 -11.25
C GLY A 65 3.85 -22.13 -11.74
N GLY A 66 5.01 -22.30 -12.39
CA GLY A 66 5.76 -21.17 -12.94
C GLY A 66 6.43 -20.28 -11.89
N ILE A 67 6.65 -20.82 -10.70
CA ILE A 67 7.27 -20.11 -9.59
C ILE A 67 8.77 -20.00 -9.86
N ASN A 68 9.34 -18.82 -9.64
CA ASN A 68 10.76 -18.51 -9.92
C ASN A 68 11.61 -18.32 -8.66
N ALA A 69 11.03 -18.46 -7.47
CA ALA A 69 11.71 -18.30 -6.19
C ALA A 69 11.19 -19.31 -5.15
N THR A 70 12.01 -19.59 -4.14
CA THR A 70 11.54 -20.36 -2.98
C THR A 70 10.78 -19.44 -2.04
N ILE A 71 9.50 -19.71 -1.80
CA ILE A 71 8.65 -18.81 -0.99
C ILE A 71 7.57 -19.59 -0.24
N THR A 72 7.31 -19.16 1.00
CA THR A 72 6.11 -19.56 1.76
C THR A 72 4.94 -18.68 1.31
N PRO A 73 3.83 -19.23 0.79
CA PRO A 73 2.68 -18.42 0.38
C PRO A 73 2.11 -17.64 1.56
N LYS A 74 1.70 -16.40 1.29
CA LYS A 74 0.91 -15.58 2.22
C LYS A 74 -0.49 -15.43 1.66
N THR A 75 -1.49 -15.50 2.52
CA THR A 75 -2.90 -15.43 2.14
C THR A 75 -3.63 -14.33 2.91
N ILE A 76 -4.73 -13.85 2.35
CA ILE A 76 -5.68 -12.95 3.01
C ILE A 76 -7.08 -13.59 2.82
N PRO A 77 -7.74 -14.09 3.88
CA PRO A 77 -7.29 -14.13 5.28
C PRO A 77 -6.06 -15.02 5.47
N GLU A 78 -5.35 -14.85 6.58
CA GLU A 78 -4.16 -15.67 6.90
C GLU A 78 -4.55 -17.16 7.02
N ASN A 79 -3.65 -18.06 6.60
CA ASN A 79 -3.85 -19.52 6.61
C ASN A 79 -5.02 -20.05 5.74
N ALA A 80 -5.35 -19.36 4.63
CA ALA A 80 -6.42 -19.81 3.74
C ALA A 80 -6.07 -21.10 2.96
N ILE A 81 -4.78 -21.35 2.73
CA ILE A 81 -4.28 -22.60 2.13
C ILE A 81 -4.18 -23.66 3.23
N GLU A 82 -5.10 -24.62 3.23
CA GLU A 82 -5.11 -25.72 4.22
C GLU A 82 -4.08 -26.80 3.90
N GLN A 83 -3.91 -27.07 2.61
CA GLN A 83 -3.10 -28.17 2.13
C GLN A 83 -2.34 -27.75 0.90
N MET A 84 -1.10 -28.21 0.79
CA MET A 84 -0.25 -27.98 -0.35
C MET A 84 0.60 -29.22 -0.63
N TYR A 85 0.58 -29.67 -1.89
CA TYR A 85 1.30 -30.85 -2.35
C TYR A 85 2.16 -30.53 -3.56
N ALA A 86 3.36 -31.10 -3.59
CA ALA A 86 4.24 -31.10 -4.76
C ALA A 86 4.40 -32.52 -5.29
N TYR A 87 4.53 -32.67 -6.61
CA TYR A 87 4.85 -33.97 -7.20
C TYR A 87 6.36 -34.21 -7.14
N LYS A 88 6.80 -35.20 -6.37
CA LYS A 88 8.20 -35.59 -6.18
C LYS A 88 8.27 -37.12 -6.09
N ASN A 89 9.35 -37.72 -6.60
CA ASN A 89 9.59 -39.16 -6.47
C ASN A 89 8.39 -40.03 -6.88
N TYR A 90 7.72 -39.66 -7.97
CA TYR A 90 6.51 -40.32 -8.49
C TYR A 90 5.26 -40.27 -7.59
N ALA A 91 5.24 -39.44 -6.55
CA ALA A 91 4.13 -39.28 -5.63
C ALA A 91 3.85 -37.80 -5.29
N TYR A 92 2.69 -37.53 -4.72
CA TYR A 92 2.40 -36.22 -4.13
C TYR A 92 2.85 -36.21 -2.66
N GLU A 93 3.73 -35.28 -2.32
CA GLU A 93 4.24 -35.08 -0.97
C GLU A 93 3.76 -33.72 -0.42
N PRO A 94 3.33 -33.65 0.86
CA PRO A 94 2.94 -32.39 1.47
C PRO A 94 4.14 -31.45 1.60
N VAL A 95 3.93 -30.17 1.32
CA VAL A 95 4.97 -29.13 1.38
C VAL A 95 4.41 -27.85 1.99
N THR A 96 5.29 -26.99 2.51
CA THR A 96 4.93 -25.68 3.08
C THR A 96 5.55 -24.50 2.32
N GLN A 97 6.40 -24.79 1.34
CA GLN A 97 7.06 -23.79 0.50
C GLN A 97 6.97 -24.19 -0.97
N PHE A 98 6.84 -23.17 -1.81
CA PHE A 98 7.11 -23.28 -3.21
C PHE A 98 8.61 -23.25 -3.48
N THR A 99 9.05 -23.89 -4.55
CA THR A 99 10.43 -23.87 -5.06
C THR A 99 10.40 -23.61 -6.57
N PRO A 100 11.47 -23.00 -7.14
CA PRO A 100 11.50 -22.69 -8.56
C PRO A 100 11.24 -23.90 -9.46
N GLY A 101 10.42 -23.71 -10.50
CA GLY A 101 10.12 -24.75 -11.50
C GLY A 101 9.14 -25.85 -11.06
N GLY A 102 8.64 -25.81 -9.82
CA GLY A 102 7.66 -26.78 -9.31
C GLY A 102 6.21 -26.49 -9.71
N GLY A 103 5.39 -27.54 -9.72
CA GLY A 103 3.92 -27.46 -9.77
C GLY A 103 3.32 -27.95 -8.46
N TYR A 104 2.32 -27.23 -7.96
CA TYR A 104 1.76 -27.42 -6.62
C TYR A 104 0.25 -27.45 -6.66
N TRP A 105 -0.34 -28.48 -6.06
CA TRP A 105 -1.76 -28.46 -5.74
C TRP A 105 -1.96 -27.80 -4.39
N ILE A 106 -2.76 -26.74 -4.35
CA ILE A 106 -3.20 -26.11 -3.12
C ILE A 106 -4.71 -26.32 -2.93
N LYS A 107 -5.12 -26.51 -1.68
CA LYS A 107 -6.53 -26.48 -1.30
C LYS A 107 -6.80 -25.18 -0.56
N ASN A 108 -7.67 -24.35 -1.12
CA ASN A 108 -8.26 -23.23 -0.42
C ASN A 108 -9.60 -23.67 0.17
N SER A 109 -9.83 -23.42 1.46
CA SER A 109 -11.13 -23.70 2.10
C SER A 109 -11.91 -22.45 2.47
N HIS A 110 -11.27 -21.29 2.39
CA HIS A 110 -11.87 -20.04 2.79
C HIS A 110 -12.53 -19.39 1.58
N SER A 111 -13.85 -19.19 1.68
CA SER A 111 -14.54 -18.17 0.91
C SER A 111 -14.30 -16.86 1.65
N LEU A 112 -13.89 -15.82 0.93
CA LEU A 112 -14.17 -14.47 1.41
C LEU A 112 -15.69 -14.23 1.37
#